data_AF-A0A1B6LUZ4-F1
#
_entry.id   AF-A0A1B6LUZ4-F1
#
_cell.length_a   1.000
_cell.length_b   1.000
_cell.length_c   1.000
_cell.angle_alpha   90.00
_cell.angle_beta   90.00
_cell.angle_gamma   90.00
#
_symmetry.space_group_name_H-M   'P 1'
#
loop_
_entity.id
_entity.type
_entity.pdbx_description
1 polymer ?
#
loop_
_entity_poly.entity_id
_entity_poly.type
_entity_poly.pdbx_seq_one_letter_code
_entity_poly.pdbx_strand_id
1 'polypeptide(L)'
;MSKLSILLILWSLTSCVKGVSRPCVLKDYGQEHQVCVCNATYCDIIYRVQTINRGEFVSFISSKNGLRFNKSDGKLSNQSGFNLPLANPSTTVSFTVNPARKYQKIMGFGGAFTDAAGINIKSLSKLAQENLMRSYFSEHGIEYNLCRVPISGTDFSTHPYSYDDGAPDPQLSRFALAQEDLEYKIPLIQWAKSTSEKEIHLIAASWSPPPWMKTNNDYSGFAFLKEEYFDLYAKYLLRFLDEYKKWDVKIWAMSTGNEPSNGVLPIKRFNSLGWTPLSVTNWTVNYFGPQLRSSVHKDTILLAFDDQRLFLPWWIDLMVRADRKILQYIDGFAVHWYWDFLVGVGVINELHDKYPEKFTLYTEASIGDKPWEKKVDIGSWERGEMYIADIIQNLNAWVTGWLDWSLALDTTGGPSW
;
A
#
# COMPACT_ATOMS: atom_id res chain seq x y z
N MET A 1 46.08 -34.07 -22.96
CA MET A 1 45.60 -32.92 -23.74
C MET A 1 44.40 -33.38 -24.57
N SER A 2 43.17 -32.89 -24.49
CA SER A 2 42.43 -32.13 -23.47
C SER A 2 40.94 -32.49 -23.71
N LYS A 3 40.24 -33.00 -22.69
CA LYS A 3 38.78 -33.17 -22.69
C LYS A 3 38.09 -31.82 -22.39
N LEU A 4 38.49 -30.76 -23.09
CA LEU A 4 38.12 -29.38 -22.76
C LEU A 4 37.44 -28.61 -23.91
N SER A 5 36.78 -29.31 -24.84
CA SER A 5 36.20 -28.67 -26.03
C SER A 5 34.73 -28.99 -26.30
N ILE A 6 34.04 -29.69 -25.40
CA ILE A 6 32.61 -30.06 -25.60
C ILE A 6 31.68 -29.31 -24.61
N LEU A 7 32.22 -28.52 -23.68
CA LEU A 7 31.43 -27.82 -22.65
C LEU A 7 31.15 -26.33 -22.92
N LEU A 8 31.27 -25.88 -24.17
CA LEU A 8 31.17 -24.44 -24.53
C LEU A 8 30.10 -24.09 -25.58
N ILE A 9 29.20 -25.03 -25.91
CA ILE A 9 28.10 -24.78 -26.87
C ILE A 9 26.74 -25.22 -26.28
N LEU A 10 26.45 -24.79 -25.05
CA LEU A 10 25.12 -24.95 -24.44
C LEU A 10 24.72 -23.75 -23.58
N TRP A 11 25.36 -22.58 -23.79
CA TRP A 11 25.12 -21.35 -23.04
C TRP A 11 24.96 -20.13 -23.99
N SER A 12 24.15 -20.29 -25.04
CA SER A 12 23.80 -19.15 -25.92
C SER A 12 22.51 -19.36 -26.72
N LEU A 13 21.50 -19.99 -26.12
CA LEU A 13 20.13 -19.99 -26.63
C LEU A 13 19.14 -19.77 -25.49
N THR A 14 19.33 -18.69 -24.72
CA THR A 14 18.15 -17.97 -24.22
C THR A 14 17.55 -17.29 -25.44
N SER A 15 16.74 -18.05 -26.18
CA SER A 15 15.80 -17.48 -27.13
C SER A 15 15.07 -16.36 -26.42
N CYS A 16 15.29 -15.13 -26.87
CA CYS A 16 14.47 -13.98 -26.53
C CYS A 16 13.10 -14.26 -27.11
N VAL A 17 12.29 -15.05 -26.40
CA VAL A 17 10.88 -15.20 -26.69
C VAL A 17 10.32 -13.81 -26.40
N LYS A 18 10.08 -13.04 -27.47
CA LYS A 18 9.25 -11.84 -27.40
C LYS A 18 7.89 -12.30 -26.91
N GLY A 19 7.68 -12.26 -25.61
CA GLY A 19 6.39 -12.56 -25.03
C GLY A 19 5.35 -11.61 -25.59
N VAL A 20 4.22 -12.16 -26.02
CA VAL A 20 3.12 -11.38 -26.58
C VAL A 20 2.10 -11.14 -25.48
N SER A 21 1.81 -9.87 -25.17
CA SER A 21 0.77 -9.51 -24.21
C SER A 21 -0.54 -10.18 -24.57
N ARG A 22 -1.21 -10.76 -23.58
CA ARG A 22 -2.54 -11.32 -23.76
C ARG A 22 -3.53 -10.18 -23.54
N PRO A 23 -4.42 -9.90 -24.49
CA PRO A 23 -5.30 -8.75 -24.40
C PRO A 23 -6.35 -8.93 -23.30
N CYS A 24 -6.87 -7.80 -22.84
CA CYS A 24 -8.06 -7.74 -21.99
C CYS A 24 -9.27 -8.36 -22.71
N VAL A 25 -9.97 -9.30 -22.05
CA VAL A 25 -11.33 -9.70 -22.46
C VAL A 25 -12.29 -8.67 -21.88
N LEU A 26 -12.57 -7.64 -22.68
CA LEU A 26 -13.42 -6.55 -22.27
C LEU A 26 -14.87 -7.01 -22.06
N LYS A 27 -15.42 -6.66 -20.91
CA LYS A 27 -16.85 -6.70 -20.65
C LYS A 27 -17.35 -5.29 -20.38
N ASP A 28 -18.34 -4.88 -21.17
CA ASP A 28 -18.96 -3.56 -21.10
C ASP A 28 -20.28 -3.63 -20.31
N TYR A 29 -20.41 -2.76 -19.32
CA TYR A 29 -21.62 -2.58 -18.51
C TYR A 29 -22.42 -1.32 -18.92
N GLY A 30 -22.01 -0.64 -19.98
CA GLY A 30 -22.59 0.62 -20.47
C GLY A 30 -22.02 1.85 -19.75
N GLN A 31 -22.31 3.04 -20.27
CA GLN A 31 -21.92 4.32 -19.65
C GLN A 31 -20.45 4.37 -19.22
N GLU A 32 -19.54 3.88 -20.08
CA GLU A 32 -18.09 3.94 -19.85
C GLU A 32 -17.60 3.03 -18.69
N HIS A 33 -18.39 2.02 -18.35
CA HIS A 33 -18.06 1.01 -17.35
C HIS A 33 -17.53 -0.26 -18.01
N GLN A 34 -16.21 -0.42 -18.05
CA GLN A 34 -15.56 -1.53 -18.75
C GLN A 34 -14.48 -2.19 -17.89
N VAL A 35 -14.53 -3.52 -17.79
CA VAL A 35 -13.55 -4.34 -17.04
C VAL A 35 -12.87 -5.38 -17.93
N CYS A 36 -11.72 -5.87 -17.47
CA CYS A 36 -11.09 -7.07 -18.01
C CYS A 36 -11.56 -8.29 -17.23
N VAL A 37 -12.15 -9.26 -17.94
CA VAL A 37 -12.65 -10.49 -17.32
C VAL A 37 -11.54 -11.53 -17.27
N CYS A 38 -11.25 -11.99 -16.06
CA CYS A 38 -10.36 -13.12 -15.80
C CYS A 38 -11.13 -14.29 -15.19
N ASN A 39 -10.63 -15.50 -15.41
CA ASN A 39 -11.14 -16.74 -14.83
C ASN A 39 -10.00 -17.76 -14.64
N ALA A 40 -10.32 -19.03 -14.39
CA ALA A 40 -9.34 -20.09 -14.18
C ALA A 40 -8.41 -20.33 -15.38
N THR A 41 -8.89 -20.15 -16.61
CA THR A 41 -8.16 -20.50 -17.83
C THR A 41 -7.64 -19.28 -18.60
N TYR A 42 -8.06 -18.07 -18.21
CA TYR A 42 -7.74 -16.84 -18.93
C TYR A 42 -7.61 -15.65 -17.98
N CYS A 43 -6.56 -14.87 -18.17
CA CYS A 43 -6.43 -13.50 -17.67
C CYS A 43 -5.45 -12.74 -18.57
N ASP A 44 -5.63 -11.45 -18.75
CA ASP A 44 -4.72 -10.60 -19.52
C ASP A 44 -3.33 -10.54 -18.85
N ILE A 45 -2.29 -10.37 -19.68
CA ILE A 45 -0.91 -10.30 -19.22
C ILE A 45 -0.19 -9.17 -19.94
N ILE A 46 0.66 -8.47 -19.20
CA ILE A 46 1.45 -7.33 -19.69
C ILE A 46 2.90 -7.79 -19.77
N TYR A 47 3.47 -7.87 -20.97
CA TYR A 47 4.90 -8.18 -21.08
C TYR A 47 5.78 -6.96 -20.87
N ARG A 48 6.81 -7.14 -20.05
CA ARG A 48 7.85 -6.16 -19.80
C ARG A 48 8.62 -5.82 -21.08
N VAL A 49 8.94 -4.54 -21.24
CA VAL A 49 9.92 -4.08 -22.24
C VAL A 49 11.32 -4.38 -21.71
N GLN A 50 12.00 -5.39 -22.27
CA GLN A 50 13.33 -5.78 -21.79
C GLN A 50 14.44 -4.81 -22.25
N THR A 51 14.35 -4.29 -23.48
CA THR A 51 15.36 -3.40 -24.05
C THR A 51 14.72 -2.38 -24.97
N ILE A 52 15.13 -1.11 -24.87
CA ILE A 52 14.76 -0.02 -25.78
C ILE A 52 16.03 0.49 -26.44
N ASN A 53 16.07 0.58 -27.78
CA ASN A 53 17.26 1.07 -28.46
C ASN A 53 17.37 2.59 -28.32
N ARG A 54 18.60 3.12 -28.49
CA ARG A 54 18.82 4.56 -28.50
C ARG A 54 17.99 5.23 -29.60
N GLY A 55 17.25 6.27 -29.24
CA GLY A 55 16.37 6.98 -30.17
C GLY A 55 14.98 6.34 -30.32
N GLU A 56 14.62 5.36 -29.49
CA GLU A 56 13.30 4.76 -29.45
C GLU A 56 12.59 5.06 -28.12
N PHE A 57 11.27 4.93 -28.11
CA PHE A 57 10.45 4.95 -26.91
C PHE A 57 9.36 3.88 -27.00
N VAL A 58 8.84 3.48 -25.84
CA VAL A 58 7.63 2.67 -25.73
C VAL A 58 6.58 3.46 -24.98
N SER A 59 5.33 3.41 -25.43
CA SER A 59 4.18 3.96 -24.73
C SER A 59 3.18 2.86 -24.41
N PHE A 60 2.59 2.94 -23.22
CA PHE A 60 1.44 2.15 -22.81
C PHE A 60 0.25 3.07 -22.68
N ILE A 61 -0.86 2.72 -23.34
CA ILE A 61 -2.08 3.54 -23.35
C ILE A 61 -3.24 2.71 -22.81
N SER A 62 -3.88 3.23 -21.79
CA SER A 62 -5.21 2.81 -21.36
C SER A 62 -6.19 3.92 -21.73
N SER A 63 -7.39 3.57 -22.17
CA SER A 63 -8.40 4.55 -22.57
C SER A 63 -9.80 4.15 -22.15
N LYS A 64 -10.65 5.17 -22.03
CA LYS A 64 -12.08 5.06 -21.77
C LYS A 64 -12.82 4.19 -22.80
N ASN A 65 -12.30 4.15 -24.04
CA ASN A 65 -12.83 3.35 -25.15
C ASN A 65 -12.32 1.89 -25.16
N GLY A 66 -11.68 1.43 -24.09
CA GLY A 66 -11.36 0.02 -23.89
C GLY A 66 -9.89 -0.37 -24.10
N LEU A 67 -8.99 0.57 -24.41
CA LEU A 67 -7.56 0.22 -24.38
C LEU A 67 -7.13 -0.07 -22.94
N ARG A 68 -6.32 -1.12 -22.75
CA ARG A 68 -5.80 -1.56 -21.46
C ARG A 68 -4.34 -1.93 -21.64
N PHE A 69 -3.45 -1.08 -21.10
CA PHE A 69 -1.99 -1.20 -21.27
C PHE A 69 -1.59 -1.50 -22.72
N ASN A 70 -2.26 -0.87 -23.67
CA ASN A 70 -2.00 -1.10 -25.09
C ASN A 70 -0.62 -0.53 -25.43
N LYS A 71 0.31 -1.41 -25.77
CA LYS A 71 1.69 -1.06 -26.07
C LYS A 71 1.83 -0.55 -27.51
N SER A 72 2.56 0.55 -27.69
CA SER A 72 3.08 0.97 -28.99
C SER A 72 4.54 1.39 -28.90
N ASP A 73 5.30 1.12 -29.94
CA ASP A 73 6.70 1.52 -30.08
C ASP A 73 6.79 2.79 -30.96
N GLY A 74 7.74 3.67 -30.66
CA GLY A 74 7.94 4.92 -31.40
C GLY A 74 9.41 5.33 -31.48
N LYS A 75 9.70 6.35 -32.30
CA LYS A 75 11.06 6.89 -32.52
C LYS A 75 11.15 8.33 -32.07
N LEU A 76 12.24 8.66 -31.39
CA LEU A 76 12.62 10.02 -31.02
C LEU A 76 13.22 10.72 -32.24
N SER A 77 12.81 11.96 -32.46
CA SER A 77 13.40 12.83 -33.47
C SER A 77 14.61 13.56 -32.88
N ASN A 78 15.66 13.75 -33.69
CA ASN A 78 16.79 14.62 -33.34
C ASN A 78 16.46 16.11 -33.50
N GLN A 79 15.29 16.46 -34.02
CA GLN A 79 14.84 17.84 -34.11
C GLN A 79 14.15 18.24 -32.80
N SER A 80 14.72 19.24 -32.11
CA SER A 80 14.03 19.94 -31.03
C SER A 80 12.95 20.84 -31.63
N GLY A 81 11.68 20.56 -31.34
CA GLY A 81 10.54 21.33 -31.83
C GLY A 81 9.74 20.60 -32.92
N PHE A 82 8.43 20.61 -32.78
CA PHE A 82 7.51 20.16 -33.82
C PHE A 82 7.56 21.15 -34.99
N ASN A 83 8.39 20.89 -36.00
CA ASN A 83 8.19 21.49 -37.32
C ASN A 83 7.04 20.77 -38.04
N LEU A 84 5.84 20.79 -37.44
CA LEU A 84 4.61 20.46 -38.15
C LEU A 84 4.24 21.69 -38.99
N PRO A 85 4.05 21.57 -40.31
CA PRO A 85 3.71 22.71 -41.18
C PRO A 85 2.37 23.42 -40.87
N LEU A 86 1.68 23.08 -39.78
CA LEU A 86 0.29 23.48 -39.49
C LEU A 86 -0.02 23.81 -38.03
N ALA A 87 0.94 23.81 -37.10
CA ALA A 87 0.64 24.13 -35.70
C ALA A 87 0.87 25.62 -35.42
N ASN A 88 -0.23 26.36 -35.23
CA ASN A 88 -0.20 27.71 -34.67
C ASN A 88 0.54 27.65 -33.30
N PRO A 89 1.56 28.48 -33.03
CA PRO A 89 2.37 28.43 -31.80
C PRO A 89 1.55 28.47 -30.49
N SER A 90 0.31 28.94 -30.54
CA SER A 90 -0.63 29.01 -29.42
C SER A 90 -1.24 27.66 -28.98
N THR A 91 -0.94 26.55 -29.66
CA THR A 91 -1.57 25.22 -29.39
C THR A 91 -0.58 24.09 -29.05
N THR A 92 0.71 24.38 -28.96
CA THR A 92 1.73 23.34 -28.68
C THR A 92 2.00 23.20 -27.18
N VAL A 93 1.84 21.99 -26.65
CA VAL A 93 2.28 21.64 -25.28
C VAL A 93 3.63 20.92 -25.37
N SER A 94 4.61 21.40 -24.61
CA SER A 94 5.97 20.84 -24.58
C SER A 94 6.39 20.51 -23.15
N PHE A 95 6.92 19.30 -22.94
CA PHE A 95 7.47 18.84 -21.67
C PHE A 95 8.98 18.65 -21.82
N THR A 96 9.76 19.26 -20.92
CA THR A 96 11.22 19.14 -20.91
C THR A 96 11.68 18.43 -19.65
N VAL A 97 12.42 17.32 -19.80
CA VAL A 97 12.97 16.54 -18.69
C VAL A 97 14.40 17.00 -18.39
N ASN A 98 14.67 17.41 -17.15
CA ASN A 98 16.02 17.73 -16.69
C ASN A 98 16.55 16.61 -15.77
N PRO A 99 17.41 15.71 -16.26
CA PRO A 99 17.93 14.58 -15.48
C PRO A 99 18.89 15.00 -14.34
N ALA A 100 19.37 16.25 -14.32
CA ALA A 100 20.21 16.76 -13.25
C ALA A 100 19.41 17.15 -12.00
N ARG A 101 18.11 17.42 -12.12
CA ARG A 101 17.23 17.74 -10.99
C ARG A 101 16.61 16.45 -10.45
N LYS A 102 17.06 16.03 -9.27
CA LYS A 102 16.59 14.82 -8.58
C LYS A 102 15.65 15.18 -7.43
N TYR A 103 14.76 14.25 -7.11
CA TYR A 103 13.80 14.36 -6.01
C TYR A 103 13.85 13.07 -5.16
N GLN A 104 12.74 12.67 -4.55
CA GLN A 104 12.63 11.49 -3.73
C GLN A 104 12.88 10.18 -4.49
N LYS A 105 13.32 9.15 -3.76
CA LYS A 105 13.37 7.77 -4.27
C LYS A 105 11.98 7.13 -4.10
N ILE A 106 11.50 6.47 -5.15
CA ILE A 106 10.25 5.72 -5.10
C ILE A 106 10.50 4.36 -4.43
N MET A 107 9.76 4.09 -3.36
CA MET A 107 9.77 2.86 -2.58
C MET A 107 8.87 1.80 -3.20
N GLY A 108 7.69 2.18 -3.70
CA GLY A 108 6.82 1.24 -4.37
C GLY A 108 5.35 1.63 -4.44
N PHE A 109 4.59 0.68 -4.98
CA PHE A 109 3.14 0.73 -5.09
C PHE A 109 2.57 -0.64 -4.71
N GLY A 110 1.36 -0.65 -4.17
CA GLY A 110 0.60 -1.88 -4.05
C GLY A 110 -0.69 -1.74 -3.26
N GLY A 111 -1.02 -2.74 -2.44
CA GLY A 111 -2.29 -2.78 -1.70
C GLY A 111 -2.21 -3.58 -0.39
N ALA A 112 -3.36 -3.77 0.25
CA ALA A 112 -3.49 -4.37 1.58
C ALA A 112 -3.97 -5.83 1.54
N PHE A 113 -3.30 -6.69 2.32
CA PHE A 113 -3.74 -8.04 2.66
C PHE A 113 -4.71 -7.99 3.84
N THR A 114 -5.91 -7.46 3.61
CA THR A 114 -7.02 -7.50 4.57
C THR A 114 -7.63 -8.91 4.65
N ASP A 115 -8.39 -9.18 5.71
CA ASP A 115 -9.11 -10.46 5.83
C ASP A 115 -10.11 -10.62 4.67
N ALA A 116 -10.81 -9.54 4.29
CA ALA A 116 -11.68 -9.50 3.14
C ALA A 116 -10.97 -9.86 1.83
N ALA A 117 -9.78 -9.29 1.57
CA ALA A 117 -8.99 -9.68 0.40
C ALA A 117 -8.60 -11.16 0.45
N GLY A 118 -8.20 -11.63 1.63
CA GLY A 118 -7.94 -13.02 1.93
C GLY A 118 -9.06 -13.97 1.54
N ILE A 119 -10.24 -13.73 2.08
CA ILE A 119 -11.46 -14.51 1.88
C ILE A 119 -11.85 -14.52 0.40
N ASN A 120 -11.87 -13.35 -0.24
CA ASN A 120 -12.25 -13.23 -1.64
C ASN A 120 -11.28 -13.96 -2.57
N ILE A 121 -9.97 -13.79 -2.38
CA ILE A 121 -8.97 -14.50 -3.19
C ILE A 121 -9.12 -16.00 -2.97
N LYS A 122 -9.18 -16.49 -1.73
CA LYS A 122 -9.30 -17.92 -1.45
C LYS A 122 -10.61 -18.56 -1.91
N SER A 123 -11.67 -17.77 -2.11
CA SER A 123 -12.95 -18.26 -2.65
C SER A 123 -12.88 -18.67 -4.13
N LEU A 124 -11.88 -18.17 -4.88
CA LEU A 124 -11.67 -18.51 -6.28
C LEU A 124 -11.12 -19.94 -6.43
N SER A 125 -11.30 -20.55 -7.61
CA SER A 125 -10.55 -21.77 -7.97
C SER A 125 -9.04 -21.51 -7.96
N LYS A 126 -8.23 -22.53 -7.66
CA LYS A 126 -6.75 -22.38 -7.56
C LYS A 126 -6.10 -21.69 -8.76
N LEU A 127 -6.52 -22.01 -9.98
CA LEU A 127 -5.97 -21.39 -11.19
C LEU A 127 -6.41 -19.92 -11.34
N ALA A 128 -7.62 -19.57 -10.91
CA ALA A 128 -8.07 -18.17 -10.89
C ALA A 128 -7.34 -17.37 -9.80
N GLN A 129 -7.06 -17.98 -8.64
CA GLN A 129 -6.18 -17.38 -7.62
C GLN A 129 -4.79 -17.09 -8.20
N GLU A 130 -4.21 -18.05 -8.92
CA GLU A 130 -2.90 -17.87 -9.56
C GLU A 130 -2.91 -16.72 -10.58
N ASN A 131 -3.92 -16.65 -11.45
CA ASN A 131 -4.05 -15.54 -12.38
C ASN A 131 -4.13 -14.19 -11.65
N LEU A 132 -4.95 -14.08 -10.59
CA LEU A 132 -5.07 -12.85 -9.80
C LEU A 132 -3.75 -12.46 -9.12
N MET A 133 -3.08 -13.41 -8.46
CA MET A 133 -1.80 -13.14 -7.78
C MET A 133 -0.72 -12.74 -8.79
N ARG A 134 -0.70 -13.35 -9.97
CA ARG A 134 0.23 -12.97 -11.05
C ARG A 134 -0.07 -11.58 -11.60
N SER A 135 -1.34 -11.18 -11.73
CA SER A 135 -1.71 -9.83 -12.17
C SER A 135 -1.15 -8.75 -11.25
N TYR A 136 -1.13 -8.97 -9.94
CA TYR A 136 -0.55 -8.02 -9.00
C TYR A 136 0.97 -8.10 -8.90
N PHE A 137 1.54 -9.30 -8.74
CA PHE A 137 2.91 -9.43 -8.25
C PHE A 137 3.95 -9.90 -9.27
N SER A 138 3.53 -10.53 -10.38
CA SER A 138 4.48 -11.11 -11.34
C SER A 138 5.02 -10.07 -12.34
N GLU A 139 6.14 -10.41 -13.00
CA GLU A 139 6.69 -9.65 -14.14
C GLU A 139 5.76 -9.59 -15.39
N HIS A 140 4.64 -10.33 -15.35
CA HIS A 140 3.62 -10.31 -16.40
C HIS A 140 2.34 -9.57 -15.96
N GLY A 141 2.39 -8.91 -14.81
CA GLY A 141 1.33 -8.09 -14.22
C GLY A 141 1.79 -6.65 -14.00
N ILE A 142 1.39 -6.05 -12.88
CA ILE A 142 1.75 -4.67 -12.51
C ILE A 142 2.86 -4.57 -11.44
N GLU A 143 3.45 -5.71 -11.06
CA GLU A 143 4.66 -5.81 -10.21
C GLU A 143 4.60 -5.02 -8.88
N TYR A 144 3.49 -5.12 -8.15
CA TYR A 144 3.38 -4.58 -6.79
C TYR A 144 4.54 -5.08 -5.89
N ASN A 145 5.11 -4.15 -5.13
CA ASN A 145 6.27 -4.40 -4.26
C ASN A 145 6.17 -3.71 -2.89
N LEU A 146 5.08 -3.00 -2.63
CA LEU A 146 4.78 -2.39 -1.35
C LEU A 146 3.39 -2.86 -0.95
N CYS A 147 3.23 -3.44 0.24
CA CYS A 147 1.92 -3.93 0.69
C CYS A 147 1.67 -3.61 2.16
N ARG A 148 0.39 -3.57 2.54
CA ARG A 148 -0.05 -3.34 3.91
C ARG A 148 -0.63 -4.62 4.52
N VAL A 149 -0.40 -4.83 5.81
CA VAL A 149 -0.89 -5.98 6.56
C VAL A 149 -1.48 -5.47 7.87
N PRO A 150 -2.80 -5.60 8.08
CA PRO A 150 -3.38 -5.27 9.37
C PRO A 150 -2.83 -6.11 10.51
N ILE A 151 -2.68 -5.51 11.68
CA ILE A 151 -2.42 -6.21 12.93
C ILE A 151 -3.78 -6.50 13.54
N SER A 152 -4.21 -7.76 13.50
CA SER A 152 -5.54 -8.22 13.87
C SER A 152 -6.66 -7.71 12.95
N GLY A 153 -7.90 -7.74 13.43
CA GLY A 153 -9.09 -7.38 12.68
C GLY A 153 -9.26 -5.87 12.42
N THR A 154 -9.94 -5.57 11.32
CA THR A 154 -10.28 -4.23 10.85
C THR A 154 -11.77 -4.13 10.54
N ASP A 155 -12.21 -3.02 9.95
CA ASP A 155 -13.52 -2.91 9.29
C ASP A 155 -13.73 -3.92 8.13
N PHE A 156 -12.66 -4.33 7.44
CA PHE A 156 -12.62 -5.37 6.39
C PHE A 156 -12.33 -6.78 6.94
N SER A 157 -12.79 -7.03 8.15
CA SER A 157 -12.86 -8.36 8.77
C SER A 157 -14.32 -8.82 8.88
N THR A 158 -14.55 -10.09 9.19
CA THR A 158 -15.91 -10.62 9.41
C THR A 158 -16.43 -10.37 10.82
N HIS A 159 -15.54 -10.03 11.75
CA HIS A 159 -15.81 -9.74 13.15
C HIS A 159 -14.63 -8.95 13.76
N PRO A 160 -14.81 -8.27 14.90
CA PRO A 160 -13.69 -7.68 15.62
C PRO A 160 -12.92 -8.74 16.40
N TYR A 161 -11.60 -8.68 16.36
CA TYR A 161 -10.72 -9.53 17.18
C TYR A 161 -9.39 -8.83 17.49
N SER A 162 -8.72 -9.28 18.56
CA SER A 162 -7.29 -9.02 18.82
C SER A 162 -6.53 -10.35 18.91
N TYR A 163 -5.21 -10.31 19.05
CA TYR A 163 -4.41 -11.50 19.31
C TYR A 163 -4.42 -11.93 20.77
N ASP A 164 -4.98 -11.14 21.70
CA ASP A 164 -4.94 -11.39 23.14
C ASP A 164 -6.27 -11.07 23.84
N ASP A 165 -7.36 -11.60 23.30
CA ASP A 165 -8.71 -11.39 23.82
C ASP A 165 -8.99 -12.13 25.13
N GLY A 166 -10.05 -11.71 25.82
CA GLY A 166 -10.48 -12.24 27.11
C GLY A 166 -10.24 -11.28 28.29
N ALA A 167 -10.00 -11.83 29.47
CA ALA A 167 -9.71 -11.05 30.69
C ALA A 167 -8.31 -10.38 30.60
N PRO A 168 -8.00 -9.32 31.37
CA PRO A 168 -6.68 -8.71 31.34
C PRO A 168 -5.52 -9.72 31.44
N ASP A 169 -4.56 -9.66 30.51
CA ASP A 169 -3.40 -10.55 30.44
C ASP A 169 -2.08 -9.76 30.45
N PRO A 170 -1.56 -9.42 31.63
CA PRO A 170 -0.33 -8.66 31.75
C PRO A 170 0.92 -9.40 31.24
N GLN A 171 0.82 -10.69 30.92
CA GLN A 171 1.94 -11.51 30.42
C GLN A 171 1.82 -11.83 28.93
N LEU A 172 0.75 -11.39 28.25
CA LEU A 172 0.43 -11.79 26.86
C LEU A 172 0.46 -13.32 26.68
N SER A 173 0.07 -14.06 27.71
CA SER A 173 0.12 -15.53 27.73
C SER A 173 -0.84 -16.18 26.75
N ARG A 174 -1.93 -15.49 26.39
CA ARG A 174 -2.89 -15.91 25.37
C ARG A 174 -2.64 -15.31 24.00
N PHE A 175 -1.55 -14.54 23.81
CA PHE A 175 -1.21 -14.00 22.50
C PHE A 175 -1.11 -15.12 21.46
N ALA A 176 -1.97 -15.09 20.45
CA ALA A 176 -1.96 -16.01 19.33
C ALA A 176 -2.38 -15.28 18.05
N LEU A 177 -1.71 -15.61 16.93
CA LEU A 177 -2.20 -15.21 15.62
C LEU A 177 -3.58 -15.80 15.37
N ALA A 178 -4.46 -15.01 14.74
CA ALA A 178 -5.82 -15.44 14.46
C ALA A 178 -5.85 -16.41 13.27
N GLN A 179 -7.00 -17.06 13.07
CA GLN A 179 -7.16 -17.97 11.94
C GLN A 179 -7.02 -17.22 10.61
N GLU A 180 -7.43 -15.96 10.57
CA GLU A 180 -7.30 -15.07 9.42
C GLU A 180 -5.84 -14.83 9.01
N ASP A 181 -4.92 -14.74 9.97
CA ASP A 181 -3.49 -14.66 9.66
C ASP A 181 -2.98 -15.95 9.03
N LEU A 182 -3.37 -17.10 9.61
CA LEU A 182 -2.84 -18.41 9.27
C LEU A 182 -3.43 -18.97 7.97
N GLU A 183 -4.69 -18.68 7.66
CA GLU A 183 -5.37 -19.17 6.46
C GLU A 183 -5.25 -18.21 5.27
N TYR A 184 -5.25 -16.90 5.54
CA TYR A 184 -5.33 -15.88 4.51
C TYR A 184 -4.04 -15.07 4.38
N LYS A 185 -3.73 -14.23 5.38
CA LYS A 185 -2.72 -13.17 5.23
C LYS A 185 -1.33 -13.73 5.00
N ILE A 186 -0.82 -14.59 5.90
CA ILE A 186 0.53 -15.15 5.81
C ILE A 186 0.71 -15.99 4.53
N PRO A 187 -0.18 -16.96 4.20
CA PRO A 187 -0.04 -17.74 2.98
C PRO A 187 -0.07 -16.89 1.70
N LEU A 188 -0.92 -15.86 1.63
CA LEU A 188 -1.00 -14.98 0.46
C LEU A 188 0.22 -14.05 0.35
N ILE A 189 0.75 -13.56 1.47
CA ILE A 189 2.00 -12.79 1.49
C ILE A 189 3.17 -13.65 1.00
N GLN A 190 3.29 -14.88 1.47
CA GLN A 190 4.34 -15.80 1.02
C GLN A 190 4.22 -16.11 -0.48
N TRP A 191 2.99 -16.29 -0.97
CA TRP A 191 2.75 -16.49 -2.41
C TRP A 191 3.08 -15.23 -3.23
N ALA A 192 2.74 -14.04 -2.75
CA ALA A 192 3.15 -12.79 -3.38
C ALA A 192 4.68 -12.70 -3.47
N LYS A 193 5.38 -12.97 -2.35
CA LYS A 193 6.85 -12.99 -2.29
C LYS A 193 7.46 -14.00 -3.27
N SER A 194 6.86 -15.19 -3.44
CA SER A 194 7.36 -16.19 -4.39
C SER A 194 7.05 -15.87 -5.85
N THR A 195 6.05 -15.00 -6.10
CA THR A 195 5.61 -14.62 -7.45
C THR A 195 6.37 -13.40 -7.97
N SER A 196 6.82 -12.53 -7.07
CA SER A 196 7.53 -11.30 -7.42
C SER A 196 9.02 -11.52 -7.66
N GLU A 197 9.58 -10.84 -8.66
CA GLU A 197 11.03 -10.72 -8.84
C GLU A 197 11.65 -9.65 -7.93
N LYS A 198 10.82 -8.81 -7.31
CA LYS A 198 11.24 -7.72 -6.42
C LYS A 198 10.99 -8.12 -4.97
N GLU A 199 11.78 -7.54 -4.07
CA GLU A 199 11.47 -7.62 -2.65
C GLU A 199 10.12 -6.92 -2.38
N ILE A 200 9.22 -7.61 -1.68
CA ILE A 200 7.96 -7.04 -1.22
C ILE A 200 8.16 -6.45 0.17
N HIS A 201 8.00 -5.14 0.29
CA HIS A 201 8.04 -4.42 1.55
C HIS A 201 6.64 -4.43 2.20
N LEU A 202 6.56 -4.89 3.44
CA LEU A 202 5.31 -4.99 4.20
C LEU A 202 5.22 -3.91 5.27
N ILE A 203 4.09 -3.21 5.31
CA ILE A 203 3.77 -2.20 6.32
C ILE A 203 2.68 -2.74 7.22
N ALA A 204 2.87 -2.68 8.53
CA ALA A 204 1.87 -3.11 9.49
C ALA A 204 1.25 -1.94 10.24
N ALA A 205 -0.04 -2.03 10.53
CA ALA A 205 -0.75 -1.06 11.36
C ALA A 205 -1.81 -1.77 12.20
N SER A 206 -1.97 -1.34 13.45
CA SER A 206 -3.02 -1.83 14.34
C SER A 206 -4.20 -0.87 14.36
N TRP A 207 -5.41 -1.40 14.23
CA TRP A 207 -6.65 -0.62 14.39
C TRP A 207 -7.04 -0.48 15.84
N SER A 208 -6.85 -1.54 16.63
CA SER A 208 -7.23 -1.55 18.04
C SER A 208 -6.35 -2.54 18.82
N PRO A 209 -5.98 -2.20 20.06
CA PRO A 209 -5.50 -3.18 21.04
C PRO A 209 -6.65 -4.09 21.49
N PRO A 210 -6.36 -5.14 22.28
CA PRO A 210 -7.38 -5.88 23.01
C PRO A 210 -8.31 -4.93 23.80
N PRO A 211 -9.64 -5.19 23.85
CA PRO A 211 -10.58 -4.27 24.47
C PRO A 211 -10.25 -3.93 25.93
N TRP A 212 -9.77 -4.89 26.71
CA TRP A 212 -9.42 -4.69 28.12
C TRP A 212 -8.30 -3.65 28.34
N MET A 213 -7.51 -3.33 27.31
CA MET A 213 -6.50 -2.26 27.35
C MET A 213 -7.09 -0.85 27.15
N LYS A 214 -8.35 -0.73 26.73
CA LYS A 214 -8.98 0.52 26.31
C LYS A 214 -9.90 1.09 27.38
N THR A 215 -10.04 2.41 27.42
CA THR A 215 -10.88 3.13 28.40
C THR A 215 -12.35 2.73 28.36
N ASN A 216 -12.86 2.28 27.21
CA ASN A 216 -14.26 1.86 27.04
C ASN A 216 -14.47 0.33 27.05
N ASN A 217 -13.40 -0.47 27.11
CA ASN A 217 -13.46 -1.92 27.00
C ASN A 217 -14.18 -2.46 25.74
N ASP A 218 -14.12 -1.76 24.60
CA ASP A 218 -14.72 -2.16 23.31
C ASP A 218 -13.72 -1.91 22.16
N TYR A 219 -13.80 -2.66 21.07
CA TYR A 219 -12.99 -2.44 19.86
C TYR A 219 -13.32 -1.14 19.15
N SER A 220 -14.55 -0.66 19.26
CA SER A 220 -15.03 0.53 18.54
C SER A 220 -15.39 1.66 19.48
N GLY A 221 -15.55 2.87 18.93
CA GLY A 221 -16.05 4.03 19.67
C GLY A 221 -14.96 4.93 20.26
N PHE A 222 -15.40 5.90 21.06
CA PHE A 222 -14.52 6.91 21.66
C PHE A 222 -13.69 6.27 22.77
N ALA A 223 -12.40 6.03 22.49
CA ALA A 223 -11.55 5.27 23.40
C ALA A 223 -10.08 5.61 23.22
N PHE A 224 -9.36 5.65 24.34
CA PHE A 224 -7.91 5.76 24.36
C PHE A 224 -7.32 4.49 24.98
N LEU A 225 -6.02 4.28 24.77
CA LEU A 225 -5.26 3.29 25.50
C LEU A 225 -5.14 3.75 26.96
N LYS A 226 -5.42 2.88 27.94
CA LYS A 226 -5.19 3.21 29.34
C LYS A 226 -3.69 3.30 29.60
N GLU A 227 -3.24 4.30 30.36
CA GLU A 227 -1.82 4.56 30.57
C GLU A 227 -1.09 3.38 31.21
N GLU A 228 -1.75 2.63 32.09
CA GLU A 228 -1.17 1.41 32.70
C GLU A 228 -0.79 0.33 31.68
N TYR A 229 -1.32 0.39 30.45
CA TYR A 229 -1.03 -0.57 29.38
C TYR A 229 -0.11 -0.04 28.29
N PHE A 230 0.48 1.16 28.43
CA PHE A 230 1.38 1.74 27.42
C PHE A 230 2.58 0.84 27.12
N ASP A 231 3.24 0.33 28.17
CA ASP A 231 4.34 -0.62 28.06
C ASP A 231 3.91 -1.95 27.44
N LEU A 232 2.77 -2.49 27.90
CA LEU A 232 2.26 -3.78 27.46
C LEU A 232 1.80 -3.76 25.99
N TYR A 233 1.22 -2.66 25.53
CA TYR A 233 0.81 -2.52 24.14
C TYR A 233 2.02 -2.45 23.19
N ALA A 234 3.12 -1.82 23.61
CA ALA A 234 4.37 -1.87 22.84
C ALA A 234 4.88 -3.33 22.72
N LYS A 235 4.84 -4.10 23.81
CA LYS A 235 5.20 -5.53 23.80
C LYS A 235 4.27 -6.36 22.92
N TYR A 236 2.97 -6.05 22.90
CA TYR A 236 2.00 -6.70 22.00
C TYR A 236 2.37 -6.51 20.53
N LEU A 237 2.74 -5.30 20.12
CA LEU A 237 3.18 -5.02 18.75
C LEU A 237 4.52 -5.70 18.40
N LEU A 238 5.47 -5.73 19.34
CA LEU A 238 6.71 -6.49 19.15
C LEU A 238 6.47 -8.00 19.06
N ARG A 239 5.50 -8.52 19.82
CA ARG A 239 5.13 -9.93 19.75
C ARG A 239 4.53 -10.29 18.38
N PHE A 240 3.75 -9.40 17.79
CA PHE A 240 3.30 -9.56 16.39
C PHE A 240 4.49 -9.68 15.42
N LEU A 241 5.51 -8.82 15.54
CA LEU A 241 6.72 -8.90 14.72
C LEU A 241 7.47 -10.22 14.92
N ASP A 242 7.57 -10.70 16.17
CA ASP A 242 8.16 -12.00 16.48
C ASP A 242 7.39 -13.16 15.82
N GLU A 243 6.06 -13.18 15.95
CA GLU A 243 5.24 -14.26 15.40
C GLU A 243 5.28 -14.28 13.87
N TYR A 244 5.13 -13.13 13.20
CA TYR A 244 5.22 -13.07 11.73
C TYR A 244 6.60 -13.47 11.21
N LYS A 245 7.68 -13.14 11.94
CA LYS A 245 9.03 -13.57 11.60
C LYS A 245 9.21 -15.09 11.64
N LYS A 246 8.50 -15.83 12.52
CA LYS A 246 8.55 -17.31 12.54
C LYS A 246 8.01 -17.94 11.25
N TRP A 247 7.19 -17.20 10.50
CA TRP A 247 6.66 -17.59 9.19
C TRP A 247 7.47 -17.03 8.02
N ASP A 248 8.69 -16.55 8.24
CA ASP A 248 9.50 -15.85 7.24
C ASP A 248 8.82 -14.59 6.65
N VAL A 249 7.90 -13.99 7.41
CA VAL A 249 7.25 -12.73 7.03
C VAL A 249 7.89 -11.60 7.81
N LYS A 250 8.87 -10.93 7.19
CA LYS A 250 9.50 -9.73 7.74
C LYS A 250 8.64 -8.50 7.47
N ILE A 251 8.27 -7.79 8.52
CA ILE A 251 7.63 -6.47 8.42
C ILE A 251 8.73 -5.43 8.18
N TRP A 252 8.58 -4.63 7.13
CA TRP A 252 9.52 -3.59 6.74
C TRP A 252 9.27 -2.29 7.50
N ALA A 253 8.00 -1.91 7.66
CA ALA A 253 7.59 -0.72 8.42
C ALA A 253 6.37 -1.01 9.30
N MET A 254 6.20 -0.23 10.36
CA MET A 254 5.01 -0.22 11.20
C MET A 254 4.55 1.21 11.45
N SER A 255 3.25 1.47 11.44
CA SER A 255 2.70 2.76 11.85
C SER A 255 2.43 2.82 13.35
N THR A 256 2.33 4.03 13.92
CA THR A 256 1.93 4.24 15.32
C THR A 256 0.48 3.81 15.64
N GLY A 257 -0.30 3.43 14.63
CA GLY A 257 -1.69 3.02 14.73
C GLY A 257 -2.52 3.59 13.59
N ASN A 258 -3.49 2.82 13.10
CA ASN A 258 -4.37 3.22 12.00
C ASN A 258 -5.36 4.30 12.45
N GLU A 259 -5.41 5.41 11.73
CA GLU A 259 -6.41 6.48 11.83
C GLU A 259 -6.77 6.86 13.28
N PRO A 260 -5.80 7.36 14.08
CA PRO A 260 -6.03 7.77 15.46
C PRO A 260 -7.20 8.73 15.64
N SER A 261 -7.54 9.53 14.62
CA SER A 261 -8.69 10.43 14.65
C SER A 261 -10.03 9.70 14.77
N ASN A 262 -10.17 8.48 14.24
CA ASN A 262 -11.42 7.71 14.30
C ASN A 262 -11.75 7.19 15.70
N GLY A 263 -10.75 7.00 16.56
CA GLY A 263 -11.00 6.68 17.97
C GLY A 263 -11.29 7.91 18.84
N VAL A 264 -11.08 9.12 18.31
CA VAL A 264 -11.43 10.41 18.94
C VAL A 264 -12.76 10.97 18.41
N LEU A 265 -13.07 10.71 17.14
CA LEU A 265 -14.29 11.11 16.44
C LEU A 265 -14.91 9.88 15.77
N PRO A 266 -15.55 8.97 16.54
CA PRO A 266 -16.05 7.70 16.03
C PRO A 266 -17.35 7.86 15.23
N ILE A 267 -17.23 8.32 13.99
CA ILE A 267 -18.38 8.49 13.08
C ILE A 267 -18.87 7.14 12.54
N LYS A 268 -17.94 6.20 12.34
CA LYS A 268 -18.22 4.82 11.91
C LYS A 268 -17.82 3.85 13.02
N ARG A 269 -18.49 2.70 13.05
CA ARG A 269 -18.25 1.66 14.05
C ARG A 269 -17.40 0.54 13.46
N PHE A 270 -16.12 0.52 13.82
CA PHE A 270 -15.17 -0.54 13.50
C PHE A 270 -14.02 -0.51 14.52
N ASN A 271 -13.05 -1.42 14.44
CA ASN A 271 -11.87 -1.42 15.31
C ASN A 271 -11.18 -0.04 15.28
N SER A 272 -11.00 0.64 16.41
CA SER A 272 -10.32 1.95 16.43
C SER A 272 -9.62 2.21 17.75
N LEU A 273 -8.53 2.97 17.73
CA LEU A 273 -7.85 3.45 18.93
C LEU A 273 -7.59 4.94 18.80
N GLY A 274 -8.15 5.72 19.72
CA GLY A 274 -7.97 7.15 19.78
C GLY A 274 -6.57 7.49 20.29
N TRP A 275 -5.93 8.45 19.63
CA TRP A 275 -4.75 9.11 20.13
C TRP A 275 -4.90 10.62 19.98
N THR A 276 -4.37 11.38 20.94
CA THR A 276 -3.98 12.78 20.73
C THR A 276 -2.51 12.84 20.32
N PRO A 277 -2.05 13.91 19.64
CA PRO A 277 -0.63 14.13 19.34
C PRO A 277 0.28 13.98 20.58
N LEU A 278 -0.17 14.49 21.73
CA LEU A 278 0.57 14.42 22.99
C LEU A 278 0.68 12.97 23.51
N SER A 279 -0.45 12.25 23.53
CA SER A 279 -0.48 10.87 24.05
C SER A 279 0.31 9.89 23.18
N VAL A 280 0.22 9.99 21.84
CA VAL A 280 0.99 9.11 20.95
C VAL A 280 2.47 9.44 20.99
N THR A 281 2.85 10.72 21.16
CA THR A 281 4.24 11.10 21.42
C THR A 281 4.74 10.52 22.72
N ASN A 282 3.99 10.66 23.82
CA ASN A 282 4.36 10.10 25.13
C ASN A 282 4.56 8.58 25.03
N TRP A 283 3.59 7.88 24.45
CA TRP A 283 3.67 6.43 24.25
C TRP A 283 4.87 6.03 23.38
N THR A 284 5.10 6.74 22.27
CA THR A 284 6.21 6.43 21.36
C THR A 284 7.57 6.72 21.98
N VAL A 285 7.75 7.86 22.62
CA VAL A 285 9.06 8.27 23.18
C VAL A 285 9.44 7.45 24.40
N ASN A 286 8.49 7.15 25.28
CA ASN A 286 8.77 6.54 26.58
C ASN A 286 8.58 5.02 26.59
N TYR A 287 7.89 4.44 25.60
CA TYR A 287 7.59 3.00 25.57
C TYR A 287 7.93 2.37 24.23
N PHE A 288 7.19 2.68 23.16
CA PHE A 288 7.28 1.90 21.92
C PHE A 288 8.60 2.09 21.17
N GLY A 289 9.05 3.33 20.96
CA GLY A 289 10.31 3.65 20.30
C GLY A 289 11.52 2.99 20.95
N PRO A 290 11.76 3.18 22.26
CA PRO A 290 12.85 2.50 22.98
C PRO A 290 12.79 0.97 22.89
N GLN A 291 11.60 0.37 23.03
CA GLN A 291 11.43 -1.07 22.96
C GLN A 291 11.69 -1.61 21.56
N LEU A 292 11.19 -0.94 20.51
CA LEU A 292 11.47 -1.32 19.13
C LEU A 292 12.96 -1.25 18.83
N ARG A 293 13.62 -0.13 19.16
CA ARG A 293 15.05 0.08 18.86
C ARG A 293 15.99 -0.80 19.68
N SER A 294 15.55 -1.34 20.82
CA SER A 294 16.31 -2.31 21.63
C SER A 294 16.00 -3.77 21.29
N SER A 295 14.94 -4.04 20.51
CA SER A 295 14.54 -5.39 20.11
C SER A 295 15.39 -5.93 18.93
N VAL A 296 15.16 -7.20 18.60
CA VAL A 296 15.71 -7.83 17.37
C VAL A 296 15.11 -7.23 16.09
N HIS A 297 14.07 -6.41 16.19
CA HIS A 297 13.39 -5.73 15.08
C HIS A 297 13.75 -4.25 14.98
N LYS A 298 14.86 -3.82 15.59
CA LYS A 298 15.32 -2.42 15.64
C LYS A 298 15.39 -1.68 14.30
N ASP A 299 15.56 -2.41 13.21
CA ASP A 299 15.65 -1.87 11.85
C ASP A 299 14.27 -1.72 11.16
N THR A 300 13.17 -2.08 11.84
CA THR A 300 11.81 -1.84 11.34
C THR A 300 11.56 -0.34 11.32
N ILE A 301 11.13 0.18 10.17
CA ILE A 301 10.79 1.59 10.01
C ILE A 301 9.57 1.91 10.86
N LEU A 302 9.60 3.02 11.59
CA LEU A 302 8.46 3.50 12.36
C LEU A 302 7.86 4.74 11.69
N LEU A 303 6.62 4.60 11.20
CA LEU A 303 5.86 5.68 10.58
C LEU A 303 4.93 6.34 11.60
N ALA A 304 5.01 7.65 11.73
CA ALA A 304 4.04 8.41 12.52
C ALA A 304 2.77 8.69 11.70
N PHE A 305 1.70 9.04 12.42
CA PHE A 305 0.44 9.58 11.91
C PHE A 305 -0.55 8.54 11.37
N ASP A 306 -0.39 8.06 10.14
CA ASP A 306 -1.27 7.04 9.49
C ASP A 306 -2.75 7.46 9.47
N ASP A 307 -2.99 8.71 9.04
CA ASP A 307 -4.32 9.33 9.01
C ASP A 307 -4.42 10.38 7.88
N GLN A 308 -5.55 11.09 7.79
CA GLN A 308 -5.89 11.98 6.69
C GLN A 308 -4.96 13.19 6.57
N ARG A 309 -4.58 13.56 5.35
CA ARG A 309 -3.77 14.76 5.08
C ARG A 309 -4.32 16.05 5.69
N LEU A 310 -5.64 16.14 5.88
CA LEU A 310 -6.35 17.21 6.60
C LEU A 310 -5.67 17.64 7.91
N PHE A 311 -5.09 16.70 8.67
CA PHE A 311 -4.49 17.04 9.96
C PHE A 311 -3.01 17.43 9.88
N LEU A 312 -2.46 17.50 8.67
CA LEU A 312 -1.07 17.89 8.45
C LEU A 312 -0.95 19.40 8.14
N PRO A 313 0.21 20.01 8.45
CA PRO A 313 1.30 19.45 9.24
C PRO A 313 1.09 19.61 10.76
N TRP A 314 -0.03 20.19 11.20
CA TRP A 314 -0.23 20.60 12.59
C TRP A 314 -0.17 19.44 13.59
N TRP A 315 -0.65 18.24 13.22
CA TRP A 315 -0.56 17.07 14.08
C TRP A 315 0.89 16.72 14.40
N ILE A 316 1.75 16.69 13.37
CA ILE A 316 3.19 16.43 13.52
C ILE A 316 3.86 17.54 14.31
N ASP A 317 3.51 18.81 14.05
CA ASP A 317 4.06 19.94 14.79
C ASP A 317 3.72 19.85 16.29
N LEU A 318 2.52 19.39 16.65
CA LEU A 318 2.16 19.15 18.05
C LEU A 318 2.89 17.94 18.64
N MET A 319 3.07 16.86 17.88
CA MET A 319 3.88 15.71 18.32
C MET A 319 5.31 16.14 18.66
N VAL A 320 5.95 16.93 17.80
CA VAL A 320 7.33 17.41 17.99
C VAL A 320 7.43 18.43 19.12
N ARG A 321 6.42 19.28 19.30
CA ARG A 321 6.34 20.23 20.44
C ARG A 321 6.16 19.49 21.77
N ALA A 322 5.43 18.39 21.80
CA ALA A 322 5.21 17.60 23.01
C ALA A 322 6.51 16.97 23.52
N ASP A 323 7.29 16.32 22.63
CA ASP A 323 8.66 15.92 22.93
C ASP A 323 9.46 15.76 21.62
N ARG A 324 10.49 16.59 21.43
CA ARG A 324 11.35 16.58 20.23
C ARG A 324 12.09 15.25 20.04
N LYS A 325 12.25 14.43 21.09
CA LYS A 325 12.85 13.09 20.99
C LYS A 325 12.08 12.15 20.07
N ILE A 326 10.81 12.43 19.77
CA ILE A 326 10.02 11.64 18.81
C ILE A 326 10.74 11.51 17.45
N LEU A 327 11.45 12.55 17.03
CA LEU A 327 12.20 12.58 15.76
C LEU A 327 13.36 11.57 15.70
N GLN A 328 13.81 11.05 16.84
CA GLN A 328 14.82 9.99 16.92
C GLN A 328 14.24 8.60 16.66
N TYR A 329 12.93 8.44 16.87
CA TYR A 329 12.24 7.16 16.74
C TYR A 329 11.51 7.03 15.41
N ILE A 330 10.89 8.10 14.91
CA ILE A 330 10.12 8.03 13.66
C ILE A 330 11.04 8.19 12.44
N ASP A 331 10.78 7.41 11.39
CA ASP A 331 11.56 7.41 10.15
C ASP A 331 10.83 8.16 9.02
N GLY A 332 9.51 8.27 9.12
CA GLY A 332 8.66 8.89 8.12
C GLY A 332 7.23 9.12 8.62
N PHE A 333 6.38 9.55 7.70
CA PHE A 333 4.96 9.83 7.93
C PHE A 333 4.10 8.95 7.02
N ALA A 334 3.05 8.39 7.59
CA ALA A 334 2.01 7.64 6.88
C ALA A 334 0.77 8.53 6.70
N VAL A 335 0.17 8.56 5.50
CA VAL A 335 -0.93 9.47 5.14
C VAL A 335 -2.02 8.72 4.36
N HIS A 336 -3.28 9.06 4.63
CA HIS A 336 -4.46 8.49 3.97
C HIS A 336 -5.16 9.52 3.07
N TRP A 337 -5.88 9.04 2.06
CA TRP A 337 -6.42 9.85 0.95
C TRP A 337 -7.88 10.32 1.09
N TYR A 338 -8.68 9.75 2.00
CA TYR A 338 -10.14 9.82 1.95
C TYR A 338 -10.78 11.22 1.99
N TRP A 339 -10.02 12.24 2.40
CA TRP A 339 -10.48 13.63 2.52
C TRP A 339 -9.60 14.62 1.75
N ASP A 340 -8.81 14.15 0.80
CA ASP A 340 -7.87 14.98 0.03
C ASP A 340 -8.55 16.04 -0.85
N PHE A 341 -9.85 15.88 -1.12
CA PHE A 341 -10.68 16.91 -1.77
C PHE A 341 -10.91 18.16 -0.89
N LEU A 342 -10.69 18.07 0.42
CA LEU A 342 -10.82 19.21 1.35
C LEU A 342 -9.54 20.03 1.48
N VAL A 343 -8.38 19.39 1.32
CA VAL A 343 -7.07 20.01 1.53
C VAL A 343 -6.11 19.55 0.45
N GLY A 344 -5.62 20.48 -0.38
CA GLY A 344 -4.73 20.16 -1.50
C GLY A 344 -3.35 19.65 -1.09
N VAL A 345 -2.62 19.05 -2.03
CA VAL A 345 -1.33 18.37 -1.78
C VAL A 345 -0.20 19.26 -1.24
N GLY A 346 -0.34 20.59 -1.29
CA GLY A 346 0.67 21.56 -0.82
C GLY A 346 1.09 21.39 0.64
N VAL A 347 0.22 20.87 1.51
CA VAL A 347 0.56 20.52 2.90
C VAL A 347 1.61 19.41 3.00
N ILE A 348 1.68 18.50 2.03
CA ILE A 348 2.76 17.50 2.00
C ILE A 348 4.11 18.17 1.70
N ASN A 349 4.13 19.17 0.80
CA ASN A 349 5.33 19.97 0.58
C ASN A 349 5.74 20.72 1.86
N GLU A 350 4.78 21.34 2.57
CA GLU A 350 5.07 22.01 3.84
C GLU A 350 5.64 21.03 4.88
N LEU A 351 5.09 19.80 4.95
CA LEU A 351 5.60 18.77 5.84
C LEU A 351 7.03 18.35 5.48
N HIS A 352 7.32 18.17 4.19
CA HIS A 352 8.67 17.88 3.71
C HIS A 352 9.65 19.02 4.02
N ASP A 353 9.27 20.27 3.76
CA ASP A 353 10.11 21.44 4.02
C ASP A 353 10.45 21.58 5.52
N LYS A 354 9.52 21.21 6.41
CA LYS A 354 9.73 21.20 7.87
C LYS A 354 10.58 20.02 8.35
N TYR A 355 10.43 18.85 7.74
CA TYR A 355 11.08 17.61 8.16
C TYR A 355 11.72 16.87 6.97
N PRO A 356 12.72 17.45 6.29
CA PRO A 356 13.22 16.95 5.01
C PRO A 356 13.95 15.60 5.09
N GLU A 357 14.37 15.20 6.29
CA GLU A 357 14.99 13.89 6.54
C GLU A 357 13.97 12.76 6.73
N LYS A 358 12.67 13.09 6.82
CA LYS A 358 11.58 12.13 7.02
C LYS A 358 10.83 11.98 5.71
N PHE A 359 10.64 10.74 5.26
CA PHE A 359 9.88 10.49 4.04
C PHE A 359 8.38 10.44 4.32
N THR A 360 7.58 10.72 3.30
CA THR A 360 6.12 10.58 3.35
C THR A 360 5.69 9.41 2.48
N LEU A 361 4.74 8.63 2.99
CA LEU A 361 4.15 7.50 2.30
C LEU A 361 2.63 7.56 2.40
N TYR A 362 1.95 7.37 1.26
CA TYR A 362 0.51 7.14 1.27
C TYR A 362 0.27 5.65 1.56
N THR A 363 -0.26 5.36 2.74
CA THR A 363 -0.40 4.00 3.27
C THR A 363 -1.76 3.38 3.04
N GLU A 364 -2.75 4.20 2.66
CA GLU A 364 -4.11 3.76 2.41
C GLU A 364 -4.88 4.75 1.53
N ALA A 365 -5.57 4.21 0.53
CA ALA A 365 -6.46 4.96 -0.34
C ALA A 365 -7.54 4.04 -0.91
N SER A 366 -8.78 4.54 -0.96
CA SER A 366 -9.92 3.82 -1.51
C SER A 366 -11.04 4.78 -1.92
N ILE A 367 -11.94 4.32 -2.80
CA ILE A 367 -13.16 5.03 -3.22
C ILE A 367 -14.37 4.15 -2.90
N GLY A 368 -15.51 4.76 -2.60
CA GLY A 368 -16.72 4.05 -2.20
C GLY A 368 -16.82 3.91 -0.68
N ASP A 369 -16.01 4.65 0.07
CA ASP A 369 -16.02 4.68 1.54
C ASP A 369 -17.09 5.65 2.08
N LYS A 370 -17.58 6.60 1.26
CA LYS A 370 -18.57 7.58 1.67
C LYS A 370 -20.00 7.03 1.56
N PRO A 371 -20.93 7.39 2.47
CA PRO A 371 -22.31 6.88 2.46
C PRO A 371 -23.11 7.17 1.18
N TRP A 372 -22.75 8.21 0.43
CA TRP A 372 -23.41 8.60 -0.82
C TRP A 372 -22.76 8.01 -2.07
N GLU A 373 -21.65 7.27 -1.93
CA GLU A 373 -20.96 6.61 -3.02
C GLU A 373 -21.41 5.14 -3.12
N LYS A 374 -21.44 4.59 -4.34
CA LYS A 374 -21.55 3.14 -4.50
C LYS A 374 -20.30 2.50 -3.90
N LYS A 375 -20.41 1.40 -3.15
CA LYS A 375 -19.21 0.69 -2.68
C LYS A 375 -18.40 0.15 -3.87
N VAL A 376 -19.07 -0.59 -4.75
CA VAL A 376 -18.48 -1.12 -5.99
C VAL A 376 -19.21 -0.52 -7.19
N ASP A 377 -18.45 0.13 -8.06
CA ASP A 377 -18.92 0.67 -9.34
C ASP A 377 -18.13 0.02 -10.48
N ILE A 378 -18.59 -1.16 -10.89
CA ILE A 378 -17.83 -2.10 -11.72
C ILE A 378 -17.42 -1.43 -13.04
N GLY A 379 -16.11 -1.25 -13.25
CA GLY A 379 -15.57 -0.71 -14.50
C GLY A 379 -15.56 0.81 -14.61
N SER A 380 -15.88 1.54 -13.54
CA SER A 380 -15.89 3.01 -13.52
C SER A 380 -14.55 3.61 -13.95
N TRP A 381 -14.53 4.28 -15.12
CA TRP A 381 -13.34 4.98 -15.61
C TRP A 381 -12.96 6.17 -14.74
N GLU A 382 -13.96 6.90 -14.22
CA GLU A 382 -13.79 8.04 -13.33
C GLU A 382 -12.99 7.67 -12.07
N ARG A 383 -13.27 6.52 -11.45
CA ARG A 383 -12.50 6.01 -10.30
C ARG A 383 -11.03 5.75 -10.66
N GLY A 384 -10.78 5.21 -11.85
CA GLY A 384 -9.42 5.03 -12.36
C GLY A 384 -8.69 6.37 -12.54
N GLU A 385 -9.38 7.39 -13.04
CA GLU A 385 -8.85 8.76 -13.17
C GLU A 385 -8.53 9.40 -11.82
N MET A 386 -9.37 9.18 -10.80
CA MET A 386 -9.13 9.65 -9.45
C MET A 386 -7.85 9.06 -8.84
N TYR A 387 -7.64 7.74 -8.96
CA TYR A 387 -6.43 7.06 -8.48
C TYR A 387 -5.16 7.63 -9.16
N ILE A 388 -5.14 7.70 -10.49
CA ILE A 388 -3.94 8.16 -11.20
C ILE A 388 -3.67 9.66 -10.98
N ALA A 389 -4.72 10.47 -10.87
CA ALA A 389 -4.58 11.90 -10.56
C ALA A 389 -3.99 12.10 -9.16
N ASP A 390 -4.42 11.31 -8.18
CA ASP A 390 -3.89 11.37 -6.82
C ASP A 390 -2.43 10.88 -6.75
N ILE A 391 -2.12 9.75 -7.37
CA ILE A 391 -0.74 9.22 -7.45
C ILE A 391 0.19 10.27 -8.06
N ILE A 392 -0.16 10.87 -9.20
CA ILE A 392 0.66 11.89 -9.86
C ILE A 392 0.83 13.14 -8.97
N GLN A 393 -0.23 13.59 -8.31
CA GLN A 393 -0.16 14.74 -7.40
C GLN A 393 0.80 14.47 -6.23
N ASN A 394 0.68 13.32 -5.59
CA ASN A 394 1.50 12.94 -4.45
C ASN A 394 2.97 12.72 -4.84
N LEU A 395 3.25 12.10 -5.99
CA LEU A 395 4.61 11.97 -6.52
C LEU A 395 5.26 13.33 -6.82
N ASN A 396 4.47 14.34 -7.21
CA ASN A 396 4.94 15.71 -7.37
C ASN A 396 5.10 16.48 -6.05
N ALA A 397 4.83 15.85 -4.91
CA ALA A 397 4.92 16.42 -3.57
C ALA A 397 5.71 15.53 -2.59
N TRP A 398 6.83 14.96 -3.06
CA TRP A 398 7.78 14.19 -2.24
C TRP A 398 7.29 12.85 -1.67
N VAL A 399 6.06 12.42 -1.98
CA VAL A 399 5.58 11.10 -1.56
C VAL A 399 6.40 10.01 -2.24
N THR A 400 6.84 9.04 -1.44
CA THR A 400 7.78 8.00 -1.85
C THR A 400 7.10 6.71 -2.31
N GLY A 401 5.81 6.55 -2.06
CA GLY A 401 5.04 5.37 -2.46
C GLY A 401 3.58 5.54 -2.11
N TRP A 402 2.75 4.66 -2.68
CA TRP A 402 1.31 4.78 -2.62
C TRP A 402 0.66 3.40 -2.55
N LEU A 403 -0.19 3.21 -1.55
CA LEU A 403 -0.87 1.96 -1.27
C LEU A 403 -2.38 2.13 -1.47
N ASP A 404 -2.92 1.31 -2.37
CA ASP A 404 -4.35 1.01 -2.44
C ASP A 404 -4.78 0.30 -1.15
N TRP A 405 -6.10 0.22 -0.97
CA TRP A 405 -6.68 -0.54 0.10
C TRP A 405 -6.76 -2.04 -0.18
N SER A 406 -7.91 -2.68 0.02
CA SER A 406 -8.05 -4.13 -0.10
C SER A 406 -7.73 -4.60 -1.52
N LEU A 407 -6.77 -5.53 -1.65
CA LEU A 407 -6.35 -6.10 -2.95
C LEU A 407 -7.51 -6.71 -3.76
N ALA A 408 -8.54 -7.23 -3.08
CA ALA A 408 -9.72 -7.79 -3.73
C ALA A 408 -10.93 -7.68 -2.80
N LEU A 409 -12.10 -7.43 -3.39
CA LEU A 409 -13.38 -7.42 -2.70
C LEU A 409 -14.43 -8.11 -3.57
N ASP A 410 -15.54 -8.54 -2.96
CA ASP A 410 -16.71 -9.01 -3.70
C ASP A 410 -17.48 -7.84 -4.35
N THR A 411 -18.53 -8.17 -5.10
CA THR A 411 -19.38 -7.16 -5.77
C THR A 411 -20.20 -6.29 -4.82
N THR A 412 -20.22 -6.60 -3.52
CA THR A 412 -20.85 -5.77 -2.47
C THR A 412 -19.84 -4.86 -1.77
N GLY A 413 -18.54 -5.02 -2.06
CA GLY A 413 -17.45 -4.28 -1.45
C GLY A 413 -17.03 -4.81 -0.09
N GLY A 414 -17.21 -6.12 0.16
CA GLY A 414 -16.91 -6.76 1.43
C GLY A 414 -16.08 -8.05 1.30
N PRO A 415 -16.09 -8.91 2.36
CA PRO A 415 -16.84 -8.75 3.61
C PRO A 415 -16.34 -7.61 4.51
N SER A 416 -17.24 -7.05 5.32
CA SER A 416 -16.98 -6.00 6.31
C SER A 416 -18.06 -6.08 7.39
N TRP A 417 -17.71 -5.86 8.67
CA TRP A 417 -18.60 -6.09 9.83
C TRP A 417 -19.19 -4.82 10.45
#